data_AF-A0A367QPX4-F1
#
_entry.id   AF-A0A367QPX4-F1
#
_cell.length_a   1.000
_cell.length_b   1.000
_cell.length_c   1.000
_cell.angle_alpha   90.00
_cell.angle_beta   90.00
_cell.angle_gamma   90.00
#
_symmetry.space_group_name_H-M   'P 1'
#
loop_
_entity.id
_entity.type
_entity.pdbx_description
1 polymer ?
#
loop_
_entity_poly.entity_id
_entity_poly.type
_entity_poly.pdbx_seq_one_letter_code
_entity_poly.pdbx_strand_id
1 'polypeptide(L)'
;MLTEILPFRFELDTIAIAGASLWSLALYLGFSKATEWVIEQLNRWFNFAERSLYTSQSEFEKTRKARESQNAFYASLFSIVPFLVLGAFFNWGVEISLGRSWGISLGILAAISCGIFELGRRSGGSSD
;
A
#
# COMPACT_ATOMS: atom_id res chain seq x y z
N MET A 1 3.22 -0.62 -32.56
CA MET A 1 3.14 -2.05 -32.94
C MET A 1 2.74 -2.98 -31.79
N LEU A 2 3.01 -2.65 -30.51
CA LEU A 2 2.47 -3.39 -29.35
C LEU A 2 1.00 -3.07 -29.00
N THR A 3 0.39 -2.11 -29.69
CA THR A 3 -0.97 -1.61 -29.45
C THR A 3 -2.08 -2.39 -30.18
N GLU A 4 -1.75 -3.40 -31.00
CA GLU A 4 -2.73 -4.19 -31.76
C GLU A 4 -2.98 -5.59 -31.19
N ILE A 5 -2.26 -6.02 -30.15
CA ILE A 5 -2.33 -7.39 -29.60
C ILE A 5 -3.37 -7.53 -28.47
N LEU A 6 -3.88 -6.43 -27.92
CA LEU A 6 -4.86 -6.45 -26.82
C LEU A 6 -6.21 -5.84 -27.28
N PRO A 7 -7.35 -6.54 -27.15
CA PRO A 7 -8.68 -6.01 -27.48
C PRO A 7 -9.18 -4.94 -26.49
N PHE A 8 -8.32 -4.51 -25.56
CA PHE A 8 -8.61 -3.53 -24.53
C PHE A 8 -7.77 -2.29 -24.76
N ARG A 9 -8.42 -1.16 -25.03
CA ARG A 9 -7.77 0.15 -24.97
C ARG A 9 -7.60 0.51 -23.50
N PHE A 10 -6.38 0.41 -22.98
CA PHE A 10 -6.03 1.02 -21.70
C PHE A 10 -5.95 2.54 -21.91
N GLU A 11 -7.10 3.21 -21.93
CA GLU A 11 -7.14 4.65 -21.72
C GLU A 11 -6.78 4.89 -20.25
N LEU A 12 -5.51 5.23 -20.01
CA LEU A 12 -5.04 5.64 -18.70
C LEU A 12 -5.77 6.93 -18.32
N ASP A 13 -6.79 6.80 -17.51
CA ASP A 13 -7.48 7.95 -16.95
C ASP A 13 -6.67 8.53 -15.80
N THR A 14 -6.00 9.65 -16.05
CA THR A 14 -5.25 10.41 -15.06
C THR A 14 -6.13 10.82 -13.86
N ILE A 15 -7.43 11.06 -14.07
CA ILE A 15 -8.37 11.45 -13.03
C ILE A 15 -8.57 10.27 -12.06
N ALA A 16 -8.86 9.09 -12.59
CA ALA A 16 -9.00 7.86 -11.80
C ALA A 16 -7.71 7.51 -11.04
N ILE A 17 -6.52 7.69 -11.66
CA ILE A 17 -5.23 7.43 -11.00
C ILE A 17 -5.02 8.41 -9.84
N ALA A 18 -5.32 9.69 -10.03
CA ALA A 18 -5.20 10.71 -8.99
C ALA A 18 -6.16 10.43 -7.82
N GLY A 19 -7.43 10.14 -8.12
CA GLY A 19 -8.43 9.77 -7.12
C GLY A 19 -8.05 8.50 -6.36
N ALA A 20 -7.66 7.44 -7.08
CA ALA A 20 -7.20 6.19 -6.46
C ALA A 20 -5.99 6.42 -5.54
N SER A 21 -5.03 7.24 -5.94
CA SER A 21 -3.85 7.57 -5.13
C SER A 21 -4.22 8.32 -3.85
N LEU A 22 -5.16 9.26 -3.91
CA LEU A 22 -5.66 9.99 -2.74
C LEU A 22 -6.36 9.06 -1.75
N TRP A 23 -7.24 8.18 -2.24
CA TRP A 23 -7.90 7.18 -1.40
C TRP A 23 -6.90 6.19 -0.81
N SER A 24 -5.91 5.75 -1.59
CA SER A 24 -4.85 4.85 -1.11
C SER A 24 -4.07 5.49 0.03
N LEU A 25 -3.69 6.76 -0.12
CA LEU A 25 -3.00 7.52 0.92
C LEU A 25 -3.88 7.69 2.17
N ALA A 26 -5.16 8.04 1.99
CA ALA A 26 -6.10 8.19 3.09
C ALA A 26 -6.24 6.89 3.90
N LEU A 27 -6.42 5.75 3.21
CA LEU A 27 -6.52 4.44 3.85
C LEU A 27 -5.21 4.05 4.56
N TYR A 28 -4.06 4.29 3.92
CA TYR A 28 -2.75 3.98 4.50
C TYR A 28 -2.48 4.76 5.80
N LEU A 29 -2.88 6.04 5.84
CA LEU A 29 -2.74 6.89 7.02
C LEU A 29 -3.80 6.60 8.08
N GLY A 30 -5.06 6.42 7.67
CA GLY A 30 -6.18 6.24 8.58
C GLY A 30 -6.18 4.90 9.31
N PHE A 31 -5.63 3.85 8.70
CA PHE A 31 -5.63 2.50 9.25
C PHE A 31 -4.23 2.05 9.68
N SER A 32 -3.58 2.81 10.57
CA SER A 32 -2.19 2.52 11.02
C SER A 32 -1.98 1.08 11.51
N LYS A 33 -2.93 0.53 12.29
CA LYS A 33 -2.89 -0.86 12.76
C LYS A 33 -2.95 -1.87 11.62
N ALA A 34 -3.74 -1.58 10.57
CA ALA A 34 -3.81 -2.44 9.40
C ALA A 34 -2.51 -2.37 8.60
N THR A 35 -1.91 -1.18 8.47
CA THR A 35 -0.61 -0.99 7.83
C THR A 35 0.48 -1.80 8.53
N GLU A 36 0.59 -1.69 9.85
CA GLU A 36 1.54 -2.48 10.67
C GLU A 36 1.32 -3.99 10.48
N TRP A 37 0.06 -4.44 10.53
CA TRP A 37 -0.29 -5.85 10.31
C TRP A 37 0.10 -6.35 8.91
N VAL A 38 -0.13 -5.55 7.85
CA VAL A 38 0.29 -5.88 6.48
C VAL A 38 1.81 -5.99 6.39
N ILE A 39 2.55 -5.04 6.99
CA ILE A 39 4.02 -5.08 7.01
C ILE A 39 4.52 -6.35 7.69
N GLU A 40 3.95 -6.71 8.85
CA GLU A 40 4.33 -7.95 9.54
C GLU A 40 4.08 -9.18 8.67
N GLN A 41 2.92 -9.27 8.03
CA GLN A 41 2.57 -10.42 7.22
C GLN A 41 3.47 -10.54 5.98
N LEU A 42 3.78 -9.42 5.32
CA LEU A 42 4.73 -9.38 4.22
C LEU A 42 6.14 -9.77 4.67
N ASN A 43 6.59 -9.29 5.83
CA ASN A 43 7.89 -9.65 6.38
C ASN A 43 7.97 -11.15 6.69
N ARG A 44 6.94 -11.72 7.32
CA ARG A 44 6.85 -13.17 7.57
C ARG A 44 6.88 -13.96 6.26
N TRP A 45 6.16 -13.49 5.25
CA TRP A 45 6.12 -14.14 3.94
C TRP A 45 7.47 -14.06 3.21
N PHE A 46 8.14 -12.90 3.20
CA PHE A 46 9.48 -12.76 2.60
C PHE A 46 10.51 -13.63 3.30
N ASN A 47 10.51 -13.68 4.64
CA ASN A 47 11.41 -14.56 5.40
C ASN A 47 11.12 -16.04 5.12
N PHE A 48 9.86 -16.42 4.92
CA PHE A 48 9.50 -17.79 4.51
C PHE A 48 9.96 -18.10 3.09
N ALA A 49 9.67 -17.22 2.13
CA ALA A 49 10.06 -17.38 0.74
C ALA A 49 11.59 -17.48 0.61
N GLU A 50 12.33 -16.63 1.31
CA GLU A 50 13.79 -16.67 1.34
C GLU A 50 14.29 -18.00 1.92
N ARG A 51 13.72 -18.47 3.03
CA ARG A 51 14.08 -19.77 3.62
C ARG A 51 13.83 -20.94 2.66
N SER A 52 12.81 -20.85 1.81
CA SER A 52 12.49 -21.88 0.81
C SER A 52 13.49 -21.96 -0.34
N LEU A 53 14.28 -20.89 -0.59
CA LEU A 53 15.32 -20.87 -1.61
C LEU A 53 16.63 -21.56 -1.18
N TYR A 54 16.83 -21.82 0.11
CA TYR A 54 18.08 -22.39 0.62
C TYR A 54 18.02 -23.92 0.72
N THR A 55 18.99 -24.59 0.09
CA THR A 55 19.20 -26.04 0.22
C THR A 55 20.15 -26.40 1.37
N SER A 56 20.95 -25.46 1.91
CA SER A 56 21.88 -25.69 3.04
C SER A 56 21.73 -24.66 4.18
N GLN A 57 21.76 -25.11 5.44
CA GLN A 57 21.60 -24.25 6.62
C GLN A 57 22.81 -23.32 6.86
N SER A 58 24.01 -23.70 6.43
CA SER A 58 25.24 -22.95 6.65
C SER A 58 25.36 -21.67 5.82
N GLU A 59 24.74 -21.60 4.65
CA GLU A 59 24.69 -20.38 3.83
C GLU A 59 23.66 -19.38 4.35
N PHE A 60 22.54 -19.91 4.87
CA PHE A 60 21.49 -19.10 5.48
C PHE A 60 21.99 -18.36 6.73
N GLU A 61 22.69 -19.04 7.65
CA GLU A 61 23.17 -18.40 8.88
C GLU A 61 24.22 -17.30 8.64
N LYS A 62 25.06 -17.43 7.61
CA LYS A 62 26.09 -16.42 7.26
C LYS A 62 25.48 -15.11 6.73
N THR A 63 24.34 -15.18 6.06
CA THR A 63 23.71 -14.01 5.40
C THR A 63 22.45 -13.50 6.11
N ARG A 64 21.98 -14.23 7.14
CA ARG A 64 20.70 -14.02 7.83
C ARG A 64 20.43 -12.57 8.23
N LYS A 65 21.33 -11.95 9.00
CA LYS A 65 21.10 -10.63 9.59
C LYS A 65 20.98 -9.51 8.54
N ALA A 66 21.74 -9.60 7.46
CA ALA A 66 21.71 -8.61 6.38
C ALA A 66 20.48 -8.77 5.48
N ARG A 67 19.92 -9.98 5.41
CA ARG A 67 18.72 -10.28 4.61
C ARG A 67 17.42 -10.05 5.37
N GLU A 68 17.37 -10.37 6.66
CA GLU A 68 16.23 -10.03 7.52
C GLU A 68 15.94 -8.52 7.51
N SER A 69 16.98 -7.67 7.51
CA SER A 69 16.80 -6.22 7.39
C SER A 69 16.32 -5.78 6.00
N GLN A 70 16.79 -6.44 4.93
CA GLN A 70 16.29 -6.20 3.57
C GLN A 70 14.84 -6.62 3.43
N ASN A 71 14.44 -7.77 3.96
CA ASN A 71 13.06 -8.25 3.91
C ASN A 71 12.13 -7.35 4.72
N ALA A 72 12.58 -6.85 5.88
CA ALA A 72 11.82 -5.85 6.63
C ALA A 72 11.65 -4.54 5.85
N PHE A 73 12.70 -4.08 5.16
CA PHE A 73 12.62 -2.90 4.28
C PHE A 73 11.66 -3.13 3.11
N TYR A 74 11.79 -4.26 2.40
CA TYR A 74 10.87 -4.62 1.31
C TYR A 74 9.44 -4.77 1.81
N ALA A 75 9.21 -5.37 2.98
CA ALA A 75 7.88 -5.51 3.56
C ALA A 75 7.23 -4.14 3.80
N SER A 76 8.00 -3.19 4.33
CA SER A 76 7.55 -1.80 4.47
C SER A 76 7.20 -1.18 3.12
N LEU A 77 8.06 -1.31 2.10
CA LEU A 77 7.84 -0.74 0.78
C LEU A 77 6.63 -1.35 0.05
N PHE A 78 6.53 -2.68 0.05
CA PHE A 78 5.44 -3.43 -0.60
C PHE A 78 4.12 -3.33 0.15
N SER A 79 4.13 -2.89 1.41
CA SER A 79 2.90 -2.69 2.18
C SER A 79 1.95 -1.68 1.53
N ILE A 80 2.44 -0.76 0.69
CA ILE A 80 1.61 0.20 -0.02
C ILE A 80 0.70 -0.46 -1.08
N VAL A 81 1.10 -1.61 -1.63
CA VAL A 81 0.42 -2.25 -2.77
C VAL A 81 -1.03 -2.64 -2.44
N PRO A 82 -1.33 -3.32 -1.32
CA PRO A 82 -2.70 -3.55 -0.89
C PRO A 82 -3.56 -2.29 -0.81
N PHE A 83 -2.99 -1.18 -0.32
CA PHE A 83 -3.70 0.09 -0.22
C PHE A 83 -3.93 0.75 -1.58
N LEU A 84 -3.00 0.59 -2.54
CA LEU A 84 -3.21 1.03 -3.92
C LEU A 84 -4.41 0.33 -4.56
N VAL A 85 -4.52 -0.98 -4.35
CA VAL A 85 -5.64 -1.79 -4.85
C VAL A 85 -6.95 -1.35 -4.18
N LEU A 86 -6.97 -1.24 -2.85
CA LEU A 86 -8.16 -0.82 -2.11
C LEU A 86 -8.57 0.62 -2.43
N GLY A 87 -7.61 1.53 -2.57
CA GLY A 87 -7.87 2.93 -2.92
C GLY A 87 -8.43 3.07 -4.34
N ALA A 88 -7.96 2.26 -5.29
CA ALA A 88 -8.56 2.19 -6.62
C ALA A 88 -10.02 1.69 -6.57
N PHE A 89 -10.31 0.65 -5.78
CA PHE A 89 -11.67 0.16 -5.58
C PHE A 89 -12.57 1.21 -4.91
N PHE A 90 -12.06 1.93 -3.91
CA PHE A 90 -12.81 3.00 -3.25
C PHE A 90 -13.13 4.14 -4.20
N ASN A 91 -12.14 4.62 -4.95
CA ASN A 91 -12.35 5.67 -5.94
C ASN A 91 -13.39 5.23 -6.97
N TRP A 92 -13.26 4.02 -7.51
CA TRP A 92 -14.20 3.47 -8.48
C TRP A 92 -15.63 3.37 -7.92
N GLY A 93 -15.80 2.94 -6.67
CA GLY A 93 -17.11 2.87 -6.02
C GLY A 93 -17.75 4.26 -5.82
N VAL A 94 -16.94 5.27 -5.46
CA VAL A 94 -17.41 6.66 -5.35
C VAL A 94 -17.77 7.22 -6.72
N GLU A 95 -16.97 6.96 -7.75
CA GLU A 95 -17.25 7.45 -9.10
C GLU A 95 -18.53 6.85 -9.68
N ILE A 96 -18.80 5.55 -9.45
CA ILE A 96 -20.04 4.91 -9.91
C ILE A 96 -21.27 5.48 -9.19
N SER A 97 -21.16 5.79 -7.90
CA SER A 97 -22.30 6.22 -7.09
C SER A 97 -22.60 7.72 -7.20
N LEU A 98 -21.57 8.56 -7.12
CA LEU A 98 -21.69 10.02 -7.00
C LEU A 98 -21.18 10.78 -8.22
N GLY A 99 -20.44 10.11 -9.11
CA GLY A 99 -19.86 10.68 -10.32
C GLY A 99 -18.38 11.04 -10.18
N ARG A 100 -17.74 11.33 -11.34
CA ARG A 100 -16.28 11.43 -11.48
C ARG A 100 -15.62 12.54 -10.65
N SER A 101 -16.31 13.67 -10.44
CA SER A 101 -15.77 14.80 -9.66
C SER A 101 -15.73 14.53 -8.16
N TRP A 102 -16.62 13.67 -7.65
CA TRP A 102 -16.71 13.38 -6.21
C TRP A 102 -15.58 12.48 -5.72
N GLY A 103 -15.07 11.58 -6.57
CA GLY A 103 -13.97 10.67 -6.24
C GLY A 103 -12.73 11.42 -5.73
N ILE A 104 -12.30 12.44 -6.49
CA ILE A 104 -11.14 13.27 -6.13
C ILE A 104 -11.45 14.16 -4.93
N SER A 105 -12.56 14.89 -4.91
CA SER A 105 -12.86 15.83 -3.82
C SER A 105 -12.99 15.13 -2.47
N LEU A 106 -13.69 13.98 -2.42
CA LEU A 106 -13.80 13.18 -1.21
C LEU A 106 -12.46 12.51 -0.85
N GLY A 107 -11.67 12.10 -1.84
CA GLY A 107 -10.31 11.58 -1.62
C GLY A 107 -9.39 12.61 -0.97
N ILE A 108 -9.42 13.87 -1.41
CA ILE A 108 -8.65 14.97 -0.79
C ILE A 108 -9.08 15.17 0.66
N LEU A 109 -10.39 15.27 0.92
CA LEU A 109 -10.92 15.43 2.27
C LEU A 109 -10.51 14.27 3.18
N ALA A 110 -10.66 13.04 2.70
CA ALA A 110 -10.25 11.85 3.43
C ALA A 110 -8.75 11.86 3.73
N ALA A 111 -7.90 12.18 2.75
CA ALA A 111 -6.45 12.24 2.96
C ALA A 111 -6.05 13.30 4.00
N ILE A 112 -6.66 14.49 3.95
CA ILE A 112 -6.43 15.55 4.94
C ILE A 112 -6.89 15.09 6.32
N SER A 113 -8.11 14.57 6.45
CA SER A 113 -8.67 14.12 7.73
C SER A 113 -7.85 12.99 8.35
N CYS A 114 -7.49 11.98 7.56
CA CYS A 114 -6.64 10.87 8.02
C CYS A 114 -5.23 11.34 8.37
N GLY A 115 -4.67 12.31 7.63
CA GLY A 115 -3.38 12.92 7.96
C GLY A 115 -3.40 13.65 9.29
N ILE A 116 -4.44 14.45 9.56
CA ILE A 116 -4.62 15.13 10.86
C ILE A 116 -4.79 14.10 11.98
N PHE A 117 -5.62 13.07 11.76
CA PHE A 117 -5.85 12.00 12.73
C PHE A 117 -4.55 11.28 13.09
N GLU A 118 -3.75 10.90 12.10
CA GLU A 118 -2.49 10.19 12.31
C GLU A 118 -1.46 11.04 13.06
N LEU A 119 -1.37 12.34 12.73
CA LEU A 119 -0.55 13.29 13.49
C LEU A 119 -1.00 13.37 14.95
N GLY A 120 -2.30 13.52 15.20
CA GLY A 120 -2.87 13.56 16.55
C GLY A 120 -2.61 12.28 17.34
N ARG A 121 -2.77 11.12 16.70
CA ARG A 121 -2.49 9.81 17.31
C ARG A 121 -1.02 9.67 17.73
N ARG A 122 -0.09 10.12 16.88
CA ARG A 122 1.35 10.10 17.18
C ARG A 122 1.72 11.03 18.33
N SER A 123 1.15 12.25 18.34
CA SER A 123 1.39 13.21 19.43
C SER A 123 0.86 12.70 20.77
N GLY A 124 -0.36 12.13 20.79
CA GLY A 124 -0.95 11.59 22.02
C GLY A 124 -0.19 10.39 22.60
N GLY A 125 0.46 9.59 21.77
CA GLY A 125 1.31 8.47 22.24
C GLY A 125 2.71 8.86 22.72
N SER A 126 3.12 10.12 22.55
CA SER A 126 4.45 10.62 22.97
C SER A 126 4.43 11.41 24.28
N SER A 127 3.25 11.57 24.90
CA SER A 127 3.05 12.36 26.11
C SER A 127 2.95 11.51 27.39
N ASP A 128 3.25 10.21 27.32
CA ASP A 128 3.50 9.30 28.45
C ASP A 128 5.00 8.98 28.53
#